data_AF-A0A929HFA3-F1
#
_entry.id   AF-A0A929HFA3-F1
#
_cell.length_a   1.000
_cell.length_b   1.000
_cell.length_c   1.000
_cell.angle_alpha   90.00
_cell.angle_beta   90.00
_cell.angle_gamma   90.00
#
_symmetry.space_group_name_H-M   'P 1'
#
loop_
_entity.id
_entity.type
_entity.pdbx_description
1 polymer ?
#
loop_
_entity_poly.entity_id
_entity_poly.type
_entity_poly.pdbx_seq_one_letter_code
_entity_poly.pdbx_strand_id
1 'polypeptide(L)'
;MNRLQIYQVFPDIPKSLSFLEKLSRNLWWCWHLDAIELFRRIDPGLWNRSGRNPIVFLTLISQGHLDELAKDESFLAHQKRVEASFEKQVTTPTDFSVSKYEHDDTIAYFSMEFGIHESLPLFSGGLGVLSGDHLKAVSDMDMPLTGVGLLYRRGFFHQFLDQSGWQQEEYPKIDIYNLPVERAKDLLGNEVQISITGPEDEIKAVVWKLMVGHIPLYLLDTDLPDNPPEIREITSKLYAGGHKMRLAQEMLLGIGGMRALTAMGINPTVCHMNEGHCAFASLERLALTMSSHHVDLKTALEIVPRTTVFTTHTPVAAGHDEFPAELVKPYLVPFEEKLGTTADKILSWGQPEGAGPDEPVSMFVLG
;
A
#
# COMPACT_ATOMS: atom_id res chain seq x y z
N MET A 1 -27.49 -10.13 -19.97
CA MET A 1 -26.63 -9.29 -20.84
C MET A 1 -25.17 -9.70 -20.66
N ASN A 2 -24.80 -10.92 -21.08
CA ASN A 2 -23.58 -11.62 -20.61
C ASN A 2 -22.45 -11.73 -21.66
N ARG A 3 -22.17 -10.68 -22.44
CA ARG A 3 -21.00 -10.63 -23.35
C ARG A 3 -20.46 -9.22 -23.56
N LEU A 4 -20.18 -8.49 -22.48
CA LEU A 4 -19.25 -7.36 -22.58
C LEU A 4 -17.86 -7.93 -22.33
N GLN A 5 -17.05 -8.03 -23.40
CA GLN A 5 -15.62 -8.30 -23.28
C GLN A 5 -14.91 -6.96 -23.14
N ILE A 6 -14.17 -6.80 -22.04
CA ILE A 6 -13.32 -5.65 -21.81
C ILE A 6 -12.01 -5.91 -22.56
N TYR A 7 -11.66 -5.03 -23.48
CA TYR A 7 -10.40 -5.05 -24.19
C TYR A 7 -9.55 -3.88 -23.71
N GLN A 8 -8.31 -4.16 -23.32
CA GLN A 8 -7.32 -3.13 -23.01
C GLN A 8 -6.40 -2.98 -24.21
N VAL A 9 -6.36 -1.76 -24.78
CA VAL A 9 -5.49 -1.44 -25.92
C VAL A 9 -4.21 -0.85 -25.37
N PHE A 10 -3.08 -1.49 -25.68
CA PHE A 10 -1.75 -1.00 -25.34
C PHE A 10 -1.09 -0.39 -26.59
N PRO A 11 -0.26 0.66 -26.43
CA PRO A 11 0.53 1.18 -27.54
C PRO A 11 1.53 0.12 -28.02
N ASP A 12 1.74 0.04 -29.34
CA ASP A 12 2.78 -0.79 -29.93
C ASP A 12 4.12 -0.06 -29.84
N ILE A 13 4.78 -0.16 -28.68
CA ILE A 13 6.03 0.53 -28.40
C ILE A 13 7.16 -0.14 -29.20
N PRO A 14 7.85 0.58 -30.10
CA PRO A 14 8.98 0.03 -30.85
C PRO A 14 10.03 -0.57 -29.92
N LYS A 15 10.68 -1.67 -30.34
CA LYS A 15 11.66 -2.39 -29.51
C LYS A 15 12.80 -1.49 -28.99
N SER A 16 13.22 -0.47 -29.73
CA SER A 16 14.24 0.48 -29.27
C SER A 16 13.77 1.37 -28.12
N LEU A 17 12.45 1.49 -27.91
CA LEU A 17 11.80 2.28 -26.87
C LEU A 17 11.21 1.44 -25.73
N SER A 18 11.46 0.12 -25.70
CA SER A 18 10.85 -0.80 -24.72
C SER A 18 11.11 -0.42 -23.27
N PHE A 19 12.20 0.30 -22.99
CA PHE A 19 12.49 0.81 -21.65
C PHE A 19 11.41 1.77 -21.13
N LEU A 20 10.73 2.53 -22.00
CA LEU A 20 9.63 3.42 -21.58
C LEU A 20 8.49 2.64 -20.93
N GLU A 21 8.19 1.44 -21.44
CA GLU A 21 7.18 0.56 -20.84
C GLU A 21 7.62 0.11 -19.45
N LYS A 22 8.86 -0.39 -19.32
CA LYS A 22 9.44 -0.81 -18.03
C LYS A 22 9.44 0.34 -17.02
N LEU A 23 9.90 1.52 -17.43
CA LEU A 23 9.98 2.71 -16.60
C LEU A 23 8.58 3.19 -16.18
N SER A 24 7.58 3.12 -17.06
CA SER A 24 6.20 3.53 -16.74
C SER A 24 5.56 2.72 -15.61
N ARG A 25 6.07 1.51 -15.34
CA ARG A 25 5.54 0.57 -14.34
C ARG A 25 6.28 0.56 -13.01
N ASN A 26 7.25 1.46 -12.82
CA ASN A 26 7.98 1.59 -11.57
C ASN A 26 8.05 3.06 -11.17
N LEU A 27 7.62 3.41 -9.95
CA LEU A 27 7.55 4.80 -9.52
C LEU A 27 8.90 5.49 -9.34
N TRP A 28 10.03 4.79 -9.50
CA TRP A 28 11.39 5.35 -9.50
C TRP A 28 11.52 6.63 -10.32
N TRP A 29 10.85 6.71 -11.47
CA TRP A 29 10.93 7.90 -12.30
C TRP A 29 10.48 9.18 -11.57
N CYS A 30 9.59 9.11 -10.57
CA CYS A 30 8.90 10.27 -10.03
C CYS A 30 9.75 11.16 -9.10
N TRP A 31 10.92 10.68 -8.65
CA TRP A 31 11.91 11.50 -7.92
C TRP A 31 13.26 11.63 -8.64
N HIS A 32 13.37 11.10 -9.86
CA HIS A 32 14.58 11.17 -10.69
C HIS A 32 14.39 12.12 -11.87
N LEU A 33 14.99 13.31 -11.79
CA LEU A 33 14.82 14.38 -12.79
C LEU A 33 15.12 13.94 -14.23
N ASP A 34 16.19 13.17 -14.48
CA ASP A 34 16.55 12.73 -15.85
C ASP A 34 15.48 11.76 -16.43
N ALA A 35 14.80 10.99 -15.57
CA ALA A 35 13.71 10.11 -15.95
C ALA A 35 12.39 10.87 -16.21
N ILE A 36 12.07 11.87 -15.39
CA ILE A 36 10.94 12.78 -15.63
C ILE A 36 11.13 13.50 -16.98
N GLU A 37 12.34 13.99 -17.23
CA GLU A 37 12.68 14.68 -18.47
C GLU A 37 12.61 13.76 -19.69
N LEU A 38 12.90 12.47 -19.54
CA LEU A 38 12.73 11.50 -20.63
C LEU A 38 11.27 11.43 -21.11
N PHE A 39 10.30 11.37 -20.20
CA PHE A 39 8.88 11.42 -20.56
C PHE A 39 8.48 12.81 -21.08
N ARG A 40 8.87 13.88 -20.38
CA ARG A 40 8.51 15.26 -20.76
C ARG A 40 9.03 15.64 -22.15
N ARG A 41 10.20 15.15 -22.55
CA ARG A 41 10.83 15.42 -23.84
C ARG A 41 10.03 14.85 -25.02
N ILE A 42 9.27 13.78 -24.81
CA ILE A 42 8.45 13.16 -25.86
C ILE A 42 7.36 14.13 -26.35
N ASP A 43 6.58 14.68 -25.42
CA ASP A 43 5.60 15.75 -25.69
C ASP A 43 5.25 16.46 -24.37
N PRO A 44 5.78 17.68 -24.12
CA PRO A 44 5.54 18.40 -22.87
C PRO A 44 4.06 18.76 -22.64
N GLY A 45 3.31 19.01 -23.71
CA GLY A 45 1.90 19.39 -23.62
C GLY A 45 1.04 18.19 -23.24
N LEU A 46 1.28 17.05 -23.91
CA LEU A 46 0.59 15.80 -23.62
C LEU A 46 0.96 15.25 -22.24
N TRP A 47 2.22 15.40 -21.80
CA TRP A 47 2.67 15.01 -20.46
C TRP A 47 1.81 15.68 -19.37
N ASN A 48 1.61 17.00 -19.47
CA ASN A 48 0.77 17.72 -18.53
C ASN A 48 -0.72 17.32 -18.64
N ARG A 49 -1.28 17.16 -19.85
CA ARG A 49 -2.68 16.77 -20.03
C ARG A 49 -2.99 15.34 -19.55
N SER A 50 -1.99 14.47 -19.52
CA SER A 50 -2.11 13.10 -19.00
C SER A 50 -2.07 13.03 -17.46
N GLY A 51 -2.01 14.17 -16.76
CA GLY A 51 -1.82 14.19 -15.31
C GLY A 51 -0.45 13.68 -14.88
N ARG A 52 0.56 13.78 -15.76
CA ARG A 52 1.91 13.27 -15.54
C ARG A 52 1.94 11.80 -15.16
N ASN A 53 1.01 11.02 -15.70
CA ASN A 53 0.94 9.58 -15.52
C ASN A 53 1.57 8.90 -16.75
N PRO A 54 2.74 8.25 -16.64
CA PRO A 54 3.41 7.61 -17.79
C PRO A 54 2.56 6.56 -18.51
N ILE A 55 1.73 5.81 -17.78
CA ILE A 55 0.89 4.77 -18.39
C ILE A 55 -0.16 5.43 -19.29
N VAL A 56 -0.86 6.43 -18.77
CA VAL A 56 -1.85 7.21 -19.56
C VAL A 56 -1.16 7.99 -20.67
N PHE A 57 0.00 8.58 -20.39
CA PHE A 57 0.77 9.35 -21.36
C PHE A 57 1.14 8.52 -22.58
N LEU A 58 1.66 7.31 -22.38
CA LEU A 58 2.09 6.42 -23.47
C LEU A 58 0.92 5.97 -24.36
N THR A 59 -0.30 5.85 -23.83
CA THR A 59 -1.47 5.48 -24.65
C THR A 59 -1.99 6.61 -25.54
N LEU A 60 -1.58 7.86 -25.26
CA LEU A 60 -2.03 9.04 -26.00
C LEU A 60 -1.05 9.48 -27.11
N ILE A 61 0.14 8.89 -27.16
CA ILE A 61 1.14 9.19 -28.20
C ILE A 61 0.75 8.46 -29.49
N SER A 62 0.86 9.16 -30.62
CA SER A 62 0.61 8.54 -31.93
C SER A 62 1.73 7.54 -32.30
N GLN A 63 1.37 6.47 -33.01
CA GLN A 63 2.36 5.49 -33.48
C GLN A 63 3.47 6.15 -34.31
N GLY A 64 3.12 7.09 -35.19
CA GLY A 64 4.09 7.81 -36.01
C GLY A 64 5.14 8.56 -35.18
N HIS A 65 4.74 9.16 -34.05
CA HIS A 65 5.68 9.83 -33.15
C HIS A 65 6.61 8.84 -32.43
N LEU A 66 6.09 7.69 -32.02
CA LEU A 66 6.92 6.62 -31.47
C LEU A 66 7.94 6.10 -32.50
N ASP A 67 7.52 5.93 -33.76
CA ASP A 67 8.40 5.47 -34.85
C ASP A 67 9.48 6.49 -35.23
N GLU A 68 9.20 7.79 -35.07
CA GLU A 68 10.18 8.87 -35.21
C GLU A 68 11.20 8.86 -34.07
N LEU A 69 10.74 8.82 -32.81
CA LEU A 69 11.60 8.73 -31.63
C LEU A 69 12.46 7.46 -31.63
N ALA A 70 11.94 6.36 -32.15
CA ALA A 70 12.66 5.09 -32.28
C ALA A 70 13.90 5.20 -33.20
N LYS A 71 14.02 6.28 -33.99
CA LYS A 71 15.15 6.58 -34.90
C LYS A 71 15.94 7.83 -34.48
N ASP A 72 15.50 8.57 -33.46
CA ASP A 72 16.20 9.75 -32.95
C ASP A 72 17.37 9.32 -32.06
N GLU A 73 18.60 9.43 -32.58
CA GLU A 73 19.82 9.08 -31.85
C GLU A 73 19.99 9.86 -30.54
N SER A 74 19.55 11.13 -30.50
CA SER A 74 19.65 11.97 -29.31
C SER A 74 18.65 11.54 -28.24
N PHE A 75 17.45 11.12 -28.63
CA PHE A 75 16.47 10.56 -27.70
C PHE A 75 16.92 9.19 -27.16
N LEU A 76 17.37 8.30 -28.05
CA LEU A 76 17.86 6.97 -27.66
C LEU A 76 19.09 7.03 -26.75
N ALA A 77 20.00 8.00 -26.96
CA ALA A 77 21.13 8.21 -26.06
C ALA A 77 20.69 8.67 -24.67
N HIS A 78 19.66 9.53 -24.59
CA HIS A 78 19.07 9.95 -23.31
C HIS A 78 18.40 8.77 -22.61
N GLN A 79 17.57 7.99 -23.32
CA GLN A 79 16.94 6.78 -22.80
C GLN A 79 17.98 5.81 -22.22
N LYS A 80 19.04 5.50 -22.96
CA LYS A 80 20.10 4.59 -22.51
C LYS A 80 20.77 5.05 -21.22
N ARG A 81 20.98 6.36 -21.03
CA ARG A 81 21.54 6.90 -19.79
C ARG A 81 20.58 6.69 -18.62
N VAL A 82 19.30 6.96 -18.80
CA VAL A 82 18.27 6.74 -17.77
C VAL A 82 18.14 5.25 -17.46
N GLU A 83 18.12 4.40 -18.49
CA GLU A 83 18.07 2.94 -18.36
C GLU A 83 19.27 2.41 -17.56
N ALA A 84 20.50 2.84 -17.87
CA ALA A 84 21.67 2.45 -17.10
C ALA A 84 21.59 2.88 -15.62
N SER A 85 21.04 4.06 -15.33
CA SER A 85 20.82 4.51 -13.94
C SER A 85 19.76 3.66 -13.24
N PHE A 86 18.64 3.40 -13.91
CA PHE A 86 17.57 2.55 -13.40
C PHE A 86 18.08 1.13 -13.14
N GLU A 87 18.85 0.55 -14.06
CA GLU A 87 19.36 -0.81 -13.88
C GLU A 87 20.30 -0.93 -12.69
N LYS A 88 21.18 0.06 -12.53
CA LYS A 88 22.11 0.16 -11.41
C LYS A 88 21.39 0.33 -10.06
N GLN A 89 20.29 1.10 -10.03
CA GLN A 89 19.61 1.51 -8.80
C GLN A 89 18.26 0.83 -8.55
N VAL A 90 17.80 -0.08 -9.42
CA VAL A 90 16.49 -0.75 -9.29
C VAL A 90 16.53 -2.24 -9.65
N THR A 91 17.42 -2.67 -10.54
CA THR A 91 17.43 -4.09 -10.98
C THR A 91 18.65 -4.87 -10.56
N THR A 92 19.72 -4.19 -10.18
CA THR A 92 20.93 -4.84 -9.67
C THR A 92 20.59 -5.47 -8.33
N PRO A 93 20.75 -6.80 -8.16
CA PRO A 93 20.49 -7.45 -6.88
C PRO A 93 21.40 -6.88 -5.80
N THR A 94 20.87 -6.72 -4.59
CA THR A 94 21.64 -6.35 -3.40
C THR A 94 22.79 -7.33 -3.20
N ASP A 95 24.01 -6.81 -3.08
CA ASP A 95 25.18 -7.61 -2.76
C ASP A 95 25.25 -7.84 -1.25
N PHE A 96 24.69 -8.96 -0.80
CA PHE A 96 24.66 -9.34 0.61
C PHE A 96 26.06 -9.59 1.21
N SER A 97 27.12 -9.71 0.40
CA SER A 97 28.49 -9.83 0.94
C SER A 97 29.03 -8.54 1.56
N VAL A 98 28.45 -7.40 1.16
CA VAL A 98 28.78 -6.06 1.68
C VAL A 98 27.57 -5.36 2.32
N SER A 99 26.40 -5.99 2.29
CA SER A 99 25.18 -5.49 2.95
C SER A 99 25.30 -5.55 4.47
N LYS A 100 24.55 -4.68 5.14
CA LYS A 100 24.35 -4.72 6.60
C LYS A 100 23.22 -5.67 7.00
N TYR A 101 22.48 -6.19 6.04
CA TYR A 101 21.31 -7.03 6.21
C TYR A 101 21.60 -8.44 5.72
N GLU A 102 20.94 -9.43 6.33
CA GLU A 102 20.93 -10.80 5.84
C GLU A 102 19.91 -10.96 4.71
N HIS A 103 19.98 -12.06 3.96
CA HIS A 103 19.08 -12.30 2.83
C HIS A 103 17.60 -12.35 3.22
N ASP A 104 17.32 -12.90 4.40
CA ASP A 104 15.96 -13.09 4.91
C ASP A 104 15.47 -11.91 5.76
N ASP A 105 16.32 -10.90 6.00
CA ASP A 105 15.90 -9.71 6.72
C ASP A 105 14.84 -8.97 5.91
N THR A 106 13.67 -8.75 6.50
CA THR A 106 12.62 -7.95 5.89
C THR A 106 11.97 -7.02 6.90
N ILE A 107 11.81 -5.75 6.53
CA ILE A 107 11.05 -4.76 7.29
C ILE A 107 9.69 -4.58 6.61
N ALA A 108 8.59 -4.78 7.33
CA ALA A 108 7.27 -4.42 6.84
C ALA A 108 6.87 -3.05 7.38
N TYR A 109 6.64 -2.09 6.48
CA TYR A 109 6.19 -0.74 6.81
C TYR A 109 4.71 -0.59 6.49
N PHE A 110 3.89 -0.50 7.53
CA PHE A 110 2.45 -0.33 7.42
C PHE A 110 2.08 1.14 7.48
N SER A 111 1.27 1.59 6.52
CA SER A 111 0.70 2.94 6.53
C SER A 111 -0.67 2.95 5.87
N MET A 112 -1.55 3.80 6.41
CA MET A 112 -2.87 4.06 5.83
C MET A 112 -2.78 4.85 4.52
N GLU A 113 -1.72 5.65 4.33
CA GLU A 113 -1.55 6.49 3.14
C GLU A 113 -0.11 6.54 2.63
N PHE A 114 0.04 6.69 1.31
CA PHE A 114 1.32 6.78 0.60
C PHE A 114 1.29 7.90 -0.45
N GLY A 115 1.96 9.02 -0.13
CA GLY A 115 2.10 10.19 -0.99
C GLY A 115 3.34 10.12 -1.85
N ILE A 116 3.29 9.32 -2.92
CA ILE A 116 4.46 9.08 -3.79
C ILE A 116 4.47 10.05 -4.97
N HIS A 117 3.36 10.14 -5.70
CA HIS A 117 3.18 11.01 -6.86
C HIS A 117 1.68 11.27 -7.10
N GLU A 118 1.33 12.40 -7.73
CA GLU A 118 -0.06 12.81 -8.01
C GLU A 118 -0.84 11.82 -8.91
N SER A 119 -0.13 11.03 -9.71
CA SER A 119 -0.73 9.94 -10.51
C SER A 119 -1.20 8.74 -9.68
N LEU A 120 -0.84 8.68 -8.41
CA LEU A 120 -1.20 7.62 -7.46
C LEU A 120 -1.89 8.25 -6.23
N PRO A 121 -3.21 8.49 -6.30
CA PRO A 121 -3.96 9.20 -5.25
C PRO A 121 -4.25 8.28 -4.04
N LEU A 122 -3.21 7.93 -3.28
CA LEU A 122 -3.28 7.10 -2.07
C LEU A 122 -2.97 7.87 -0.79
N PHE A 123 -3.13 9.20 -0.79
CA PHE A 123 -2.84 10.04 0.36
C PHE A 123 -3.72 11.28 0.43
N SER A 124 -3.77 11.87 1.62
CA SER A 124 -4.51 13.10 1.92
C SER A 124 -3.61 14.22 2.44
N GLY A 125 -2.50 13.91 3.12
CA GLY A 125 -1.70 14.92 3.79
C GLY A 125 -0.26 14.51 4.11
N GLY A 126 0.30 15.13 5.16
CA GLY A 126 1.71 15.01 5.51
C GLY A 126 2.16 13.61 5.95
N LEU A 127 1.29 12.83 6.59
CA LEU A 127 1.60 11.45 6.99
C LEU A 127 1.85 10.56 5.76
N GLY A 128 1.05 10.74 4.72
CA GLY A 128 1.21 10.05 3.44
C GLY A 128 2.45 10.52 2.69
N VAL A 129 2.70 11.82 2.62
CA VAL A 129 3.95 12.35 2.02
C VAL A 129 5.17 11.77 2.72
N LEU A 130 5.18 11.74 4.06
CA LEU A 130 6.23 11.09 4.84
C LEU A 130 6.39 9.61 4.46
N SER A 131 5.28 8.87 4.39
CA SER A 131 5.29 7.45 4.01
C SER A 131 5.88 7.23 2.62
N GLY A 132 5.49 8.07 1.65
CA GLY A 132 6.00 8.02 0.28
C GLY A 132 7.49 8.34 0.22
N ASP A 133 7.94 9.40 0.87
CA ASP A 133 9.35 9.78 0.92
C ASP A 133 10.20 8.77 1.70
N HIS A 134 9.61 8.11 2.71
CA HIS A 134 10.25 7.00 3.40
C HIS A 134 10.55 5.84 2.44
N LEU A 135 9.58 5.42 1.63
CA LEU A 135 9.81 4.37 0.62
C LEU A 135 10.87 4.77 -0.41
N LYS A 136 10.88 6.04 -0.87
CA LYS A 136 11.90 6.54 -1.81
C LYS A 136 13.29 6.49 -1.21
N ALA A 137 13.46 7.01 0.01
CA ALA A 137 14.75 7.03 0.70
C ALA A 137 15.27 5.62 0.98
N VAL A 138 14.39 4.72 1.42
CA VAL A 138 14.71 3.30 1.66
C VAL A 138 15.11 2.60 0.35
N SER A 139 14.44 2.91 -0.76
CA SER A 139 14.85 2.42 -2.09
C SER A 139 16.25 2.89 -2.46
N ASP A 140 16.57 4.17 -2.26
CA ASP A 140 17.89 4.73 -2.58
C ASP A 140 19.00 4.14 -1.68
N MET A 141 18.64 3.72 -0.46
CA MET A 141 19.55 3.09 0.51
C MET A 141 19.67 1.57 0.38
N ASP A 142 18.94 0.94 -0.56
CA ASP A 142 18.92 -0.51 -0.76
C ASP A 142 18.59 -1.29 0.54
N MET A 143 17.61 -0.79 1.30
CA MET A 143 17.14 -1.43 2.52
C MET A 143 16.05 -2.47 2.22
N PRO A 144 16.02 -3.63 2.89
CA PRO A 144 15.07 -4.70 2.60
C PRO A 144 13.72 -4.43 3.27
N LEU A 145 12.99 -3.46 2.74
CA LEU A 145 11.68 -3.05 3.24
C LEU A 145 10.60 -3.35 2.21
N THR A 146 9.40 -3.65 2.71
CA THR A 146 8.18 -3.69 1.91
C THR A 146 7.12 -2.79 2.54
N GLY A 147 6.42 -2.02 1.70
CA GLY A 147 5.28 -1.23 2.14
C GLY A 147 4.00 -2.05 2.14
N VAL A 148 3.10 -1.80 3.09
CA VAL A 148 1.75 -2.37 3.15
C VAL A 148 0.72 -1.26 3.38
N GLY A 149 -0.30 -1.23 2.54
CA GLY A 149 -1.38 -0.23 2.59
C GLY A 149 -2.69 -0.73 2.00
N LEU A 150 -3.63 0.19 1.77
CA LEU A 150 -4.91 -0.08 1.11
C LEU A 150 -4.96 0.59 -0.26
N LEU A 151 -5.60 -0.06 -1.24
CA LEU A 151 -5.84 0.51 -2.56
C LEU A 151 -7.18 1.25 -2.58
N TYR A 152 -7.16 2.57 -2.40
CA TYR A 152 -8.38 3.37 -2.46
C TYR A 152 -8.86 3.56 -3.90
N ARG A 153 -10.17 3.40 -4.16
CA ARG A 153 -10.76 3.56 -5.50
C ARG A 153 -11.10 5.00 -5.88
N ARG A 154 -11.11 5.95 -4.95
CA ARG A 154 -11.46 7.37 -5.22
C ARG A 154 -10.51 8.39 -4.57
N GLY A 155 -9.37 7.96 -4.05
CA GLY A 155 -8.41 8.82 -3.35
C GLY A 155 -9.04 9.57 -2.17
N PHE A 156 -8.56 10.79 -1.93
CA PHE A 156 -9.14 11.72 -0.94
C PHE A 156 -10.31 12.51 -1.56
N PHE A 157 -10.06 13.67 -2.20
CA PHE A 157 -11.04 14.35 -3.05
C PHE A 157 -10.35 15.37 -3.97
N HIS A 158 -11.03 15.77 -5.04
CA HIS A 158 -10.68 16.94 -5.84
C HIS A 158 -11.46 18.16 -5.32
N GLN A 159 -10.72 19.17 -4.90
CA GLN A 159 -11.29 20.43 -4.42
C GLN A 159 -11.56 21.38 -5.58
N PHE A 160 -12.76 21.96 -5.62
CA PHE A 160 -13.05 23.13 -6.44
C PHE A 160 -13.92 24.12 -5.67
N LEU A 161 -13.93 25.37 -6.11
CA LEU A 161 -14.79 26.41 -5.53
C LEU A 161 -15.98 26.64 -6.46
N ASP A 162 -17.18 26.68 -5.88
CA ASP A 162 -18.35 27.12 -6.64
C ASP A 162 -18.33 28.63 -6.91
N GLN A 163 -19.35 29.13 -7.61
CA GLN A 163 -19.46 30.55 -7.97
C GLN A 163 -19.56 31.48 -6.74
N SER A 164 -19.88 30.94 -5.57
CA SER A 164 -19.97 31.68 -4.30
C SER A 164 -18.70 31.57 -3.45
N GLY A 165 -17.67 30.86 -3.95
CA GLY A 165 -16.42 30.64 -3.23
C GLY A 165 -16.48 29.54 -2.18
N TRP A 166 -17.53 28.72 -2.13
CA TRP A 166 -17.62 27.59 -1.23
C TRP A 166 -16.92 26.36 -1.79
N GLN A 167 -16.23 25.63 -0.90
CA GLN A 167 -15.60 24.36 -1.25
C GLN A 167 -16.65 23.35 -1.69
N GLN A 168 -16.34 22.68 -2.80
CA GLN A 168 -17.03 21.53 -3.33
C GLN A 168 -16.03 20.39 -3.51
N GLU A 169 -16.55 19.16 -3.49
CA GLU A 169 -15.75 17.94 -3.49
C GLU A 169 -16.19 17.00 -4.60
N GLU A 170 -15.24 16.59 -5.42
CA GLU A 170 -15.43 15.51 -6.39
C GLU A 170 -14.56 14.30 -6.03
N TYR A 171 -15.11 13.10 -6.23
CA TYR A 171 -14.46 11.82 -5.89
C TYR A 171 -14.35 10.95 -7.13
N PRO A 172 -13.48 11.30 -8.10
CA PRO A 172 -13.35 10.56 -9.34
C PRO A 172 -12.89 9.13 -9.05
N LYS A 173 -13.50 8.14 -9.72
CA LYS A 173 -13.05 6.76 -9.60
C LYS A 173 -11.74 6.58 -10.34
N ILE A 174 -10.76 6.00 -9.66
CA ILE A 174 -9.47 5.65 -10.22
C ILE A 174 -9.66 4.41 -11.10
N ASP A 175 -9.23 4.54 -12.35
CA ASP A 175 -9.08 3.39 -13.22
C ASP A 175 -7.79 2.66 -12.86
N ILE A 176 -7.93 1.42 -12.39
CA ILE A 176 -6.80 0.59 -11.97
C ILE A 176 -5.85 0.28 -13.13
N TYR A 177 -6.36 0.29 -14.36
CA TYR A 177 -5.56 0.06 -15.56
C TYR A 177 -4.62 1.23 -15.89
N ASN A 178 -4.85 2.39 -15.27
CA ASN A 178 -3.97 3.55 -15.35
C ASN A 178 -2.90 3.56 -14.26
N LEU A 179 -2.89 2.58 -13.34
CA LEU A 179 -1.91 2.48 -12.27
C LEU A 179 -0.81 1.47 -12.62
N PRO A 180 0.42 1.65 -12.12
CA PRO A 180 1.52 0.71 -12.28
C PRO A 180 1.39 -0.47 -11.31
N VAL A 181 0.21 -1.08 -11.23
CA VAL A 181 -0.09 -2.19 -10.32
C VAL A 181 -0.19 -3.51 -11.07
N GLU A 182 0.26 -4.57 -10.42
CA GLU A 182 0.08 -5.96 -10.85
C GLU A 182 -0.54 -6.78 -9.71
N ARG A 183 -1.10 -7.94 -10.04
CA ARG A 183 -1.59 -8.88 -9.03
C ARG A 183 -0.41 -9.48 -8.28
N ALA A 184 -0.39 -9.34 -6.96
CA ALA A 184 0.60 -10.02 -6.13
C ALA A 184 0.40 -11.54 -6.22
N LYS A 185 1.50 -12.29 -6.19
CA LYS A 185 1.51 -13.74 -6.37
C LYS A 185 2.07 -14.45 -5.14
N ASP A 186 1.53 -15.61 -4.82
CA ASP A 186 2.09 -16.51 -3.81
C ASP A 186 3.34 -17.24 -4.34
N LEU A 187 3.94 -18.08 -3.49
CA LEU A 187 5.11 -18.90 -3.86
C LEU A 187 4.84 -19.90 -4.99
N LEU A 188 3.58 -20.17 -5.32
CA LEU A 188 3.14 -21.09 -6.38
C LEU A 188 2.74 -20.34 -7.68
N GLY A 189 2.77 -19.00 -7.68
CA GLY A 189 2.39 -18.15 -8.80
C GLY A 189 0.88 -17.84 -8.90
N ASN A 190 0.08 -18.19 -7.90
CA ASN A 190 -1.35 -17.87 -7.85
C ASN A 190 -1.57 -16.44 -7.35
N GLU A 191 -2.67 -15.80 -7.74
CA GLU A 191 -3.03 -14.49 -7.20
C GLU A 191 -3.34 -14.57 -5.72
N VAL A 192 -2.76 -13.66 -4.93
CA VAL A 192 -2.98 -13.62 -3.50
C VAL A 192 -4.33 -13.00 -3.20
N GLN A 193 -5.15 -13.77 -2.51
CA GLN A 193 -6.41 -13.33 -1.91
C GLN A 193 -6.39 -13.72 -0.44
N ILE A 194 -6.81 -12.79 0.41
CA ILE A 194 -6.92 -12.99 1.86
C ILE A 194 -8.37 -12.79 2.30
N SER A 195 -8.70 -13.34 3.46
CA SER A 195 -9.92 -13.00 4.19
C SER A 195 -9.61 -12.67 5.64
N ILE A 196 -10.39 -11.76 6.20
CA ILE A 196 -10.47 -11.51 7.65
C ILE A 196 -11.93 -11.65 8.10
N THR A 197 -12.13 -12.09 9.34
CA THR A 197 -13.47 -12.16 9.93
C THR A 197 -13.96 -10.75 10.21
N GLY A 198 -15.10 -10.39 9.63
CA GLY A 198 -15.87 -9.20 10.00
C GLY A 198 -17.00 -9.53 10.99
N PRO A 199 -17.73 -8.51 11.47
CA PRO A 199 -18.81 -8.68 12.43
C PRO A 199 -20.04 -9.39 11.86
N GLU A 200 -20.29 -9.24 10.55
CA GLU A 200 -21.45 -9.81 9.84
C GLU A 200 -21.00 -10.87 8.84
N ASP A 201 -20.01 -10.54 8.00
CA ASP A 201 -19.48 -11.41 6.96
C ASP A 201 -17.94 -11.36 6.91
N GLU A 202 -17.33 -12.30 6.18
CA GLU A 202 -15.91 -12.23 5.84
C GLU A 202 -15.60 -11.01 4.96
N ILE A 203 -14.53 -10.30 5.29
CA ILE A 203 -13.95 -9.27 4.43
C ILE A 203 -12.88 -9.93 3.58
N LYS A 204 -13.16 -10.13 2.29
CA LYS A 204 -12.18 -10.66 1.34
C LYS A 204 -11.44 -9.52 0.67
N ALA A 205 -10.14 -9.69 0.44
CA ALA A 205 -9.33 -8.72 -0.27
C ALA A 205 -8.37 -9.41 -1.21
N VAL A 206 -8.16 -8.81 -2.38
CA VAL A 206 -7.08 -9.15 -3.28
C VAL A 206 -5.89 -8.23 -3.03
N VAL A 207 -4.69 -8.73 -3.31
CA VAL A 207 -3.45 -7.98 -3.07
C VAL A 207 -2.87 -7.51 -4.40
N TRP A 208 -2.69 -6.21 -4.50
CA TRP A 208 -1.98 -5.57 -5.60
C TRP A 208 -0.54 -5.27 -5.18
N LYS A 209 0.38 -5.31 -6.14
CA LYS A 209 1.77 -4.95 -5.97
C LYS A 209 2.11 -3.81 -6.92
N LEU A 210 2.82 -2.80 -6.43
CA LEU A 210 3.51 -1.82 -7.25
C LEU A 210 4.94 -1.63 -6.77
N MET A 211 5.81 -1.16 -7.65
CA MET A 211 7.22 -0.95 -7.32
C MET A 211 7.52 0.54 -7.12
N VAL A 212 8.15 0.86 -5.98
CA VAL A 212 8.70 2.18 -5.66
C VAL A 212 10.22 2.06 -5.68
N GLY A 213 10.82 2.18 -6.87
CA GLY A 213 12.21 1.79 -7.05
C GLY A 213 12.37 0.29 -6.79
N HIS A 214 13.22 -0.07 -5.83
CA HIS A 214 13.40 -1.45 -5.38
C HIS A 214 12.30 -1.93 -4.42
N ILE A 215 11.52 -1.02 -3.83
CA ILE A 215 10.62 -1.35 -2.73
C ILE A 215 9.26 -1.82 -3.26
N PRO A 216 8.85 -3.07 -2.98
CA PRO A 216 7.48 -3.50 -3.26
C PRO A 216 6.52 -2.86 -2.25
N LEU A 217 5.49 -2.19 -2.77
CA LEU A 217 4.35 -1.71 -2.01
C LEU A 217 3.14 -2.61 -2.33
N TYR A 218 2.63 -3.28 -1.31
CA TYR A 218 1.45 -4.13 -1.37
C TYR A 218 0.21 -3.38 -0.91
N LEU A 219 -0.85 -3.43 -1.72
CA LEU A 219 -2.09 -2.70 -1.48
C LEU A 219 -3.28 -3.66 -1.49
N LEU A 220 -4.05 -3.67 -0.40
CA LEU A 220 -5.22 -4.52 -0.26
C LEU A 220 -6.46 -3.84 -0.84
N ASP A 221 -7.27 -4.60 -1.57
CA ASP A 221 -8.46 -4.10 -2.26
C ASP A 221 -9.66 -5.02 -2.05
N THR A 222 -10.73 -4.45 -1.52
CA THR A 222 -12.01 -5.12 -1.25
C THR A 222 -13.03 -4.95 -2.36
N ASP A 223 -12.74 -4.18 -3.42
CA ASP A 223 -13.65 -3.97 -4.57
C ASP A 223 -13.70 -5.22 -5.47
N LEU A 224 -14.26 -6.30 -4.92
CA LEU A 224 -14.44 -7.61 -5.52
C LEU A 224 -15.92 -7.87 -5.80
N PRO A 225 -16.29 -8.48 -6.95
CA PRO A 225 -17.67 -8.87 -7.22
C PRO A 225 -18.28 -9.82 -6.17
N ASP A 226 -17.43 -10.65 -5.54
CA ASP A 226 -17.84 -11.63 -4.54
C ASP A 226 -18.10 -11.02 -3.15
N ASN A 227 -17.65 -9.78 -2.91
CA ASN A 227 -17.93 -9.05 -1.69
C ASN A 227 -19.28 -8.32 -1.81
N PRO A 228 -20.07 -8.26 -0.73
CA PRO A 228 -21.27 -7.44 -0.72
C PRO A 228 -20.89 -5.94 -0.77
N PRO A 229 -21.81 -5.05 -1.20
CA PRO A 229 -21.52 -3.64 -1.47
C PRO A 229 -20.84 -2.90 -0.31
N GLU A 230 -21.27 -3.13 0.93
CA GLU A 230 -20.74 -2.52 2.14
C GLU A 230 -19.29 -2.91 2.43
N ILE A 231 -18.88 -4.13 2.08
CA ILE A 231 -17.50 -4.60 2.23
C ILE A 231 -16.62 -4.02 1.12
N ARG A 232 -17.14 -3.88 -0.10
CA ARG A 232 -16.42 -3.22 -1.20
C ARG A 232 -16.12 -1.75 -0.92
N GLU A 233 -16.95 -1.10 -0.09
CA GLU A 233 -16.76 0.28 0.31
C GLU A 233 -15.59 0.48 1.30
N ILE A 234 -15.07 -0.58 1.92
CA ILE A 234 -13.89 -0.50 2.81
C ILE A 234 -12.70 0.14 2.11
N THR A 235 -12.47 -0.19 0.84
CA THR A 235 -11.37 0.39 0.05
C THR A 235 -11.87 1.43 -0.96
N SER A 236 -13.03 2.05 -0.74
CA SER A 236 -13.53 3.08 -1.68
C SER A 236 -12.83 4.42 -1.52
N LYS A 237 -12.65 4.89 -0.29
CA LYS A 237 -12.09 6.22 0.04
C LYS A 237 -11.17 6.17 1.25
N LEU A 238 -10.13 7.00 1.20
CA LEU A 238 -9.26 7.25 2.35
C LEU A 238 -10.01 8.08 3.40
N TYR A 239 -9.94 7.66 4.66
CA TYR A 239 -10.63 8.29 5.79
C TYR A 239 -12.14 8.45 5.57
N ALA A 240 -12.79 7.35 5.16
CA ALA A 240 -14.25 7.30 5.11
C ALA A 240 -14.85 7.56 6.51
N GLY A 241 -15.94 8.32 6.56
CA GLY A 241 -16.58 8.67 7.82
C GLY A 241 -17.21 7.48 8.55
N GLY A 242 -17.24 7.57 9.88
CA GLY A 242 -17.91 6.61 10.76
C GLY A 242 -16.99 5.51 11.33
N HIS A 243 -17.17 5.21 12.62
CA HIS A 243 -16.32 4.26 13.35
C HIS A 243 -16.29 2.85 12.74
N LYS A 244 -17.44 2.32 12.27
CA LYS A 244 -17.50 0.97 11.68
C LYS A 244 -16.62 0.84 10.44
N MET A 245 -16.66 1.82 9.55
CA MET A 245 -15.89 1.81 8.31
C MET A 245 -14.39 1.98 8.60
N ARG A 246 -14.05 2.95 9.46
CA ARG A 246 -12.67 3.20 9.85
C ARG A 246 -12.04 1.99 10.55
N LEU A 247 -12.76 1.37 11.48
CA LEU A 247 -12.32 0.14 12.13
C LEU A 247 -12.10 -0.99 11.12
N ALA A 248 -13.01 -1.18 10.16
CA ALA A 248 -12.85 -2.21 9.13
C ALA A 248 -11.62 -1.97 8.24
N GLN A 249 -11.29 -0.70 7.93
CA GLN A 249 -10.07 -0.34 7.23
C GLN A 249 -8.81 -0.69 8.03
N GLU A 250 -8.78 -0.35 9.33
CA GLU A 250 -7.64 -0.63 10.21
C GLU A 250 -7.45 -2.13 10.46
N MET A 251 -8.55 -2.88 10.60
CA MET A 251 -8.54 -4.35 10.68
C MET A 251 -7.98 -4.97 9.39
N LEU A 252 -8.43 -4.48 8.23
CA LEU A 252 -7.95 -4.93 6.93
C LEU A 252 -6.46 -4.61 6.74
N LEU A 253 -6.04 -3.39 7.09
CA LEU A 253 -4.64 -2.96 6.97
C LEU A 253 -3.73 -3.79 7.88
N GLY A 254 -4.09 -3.91 9.17
CA GLY A 254 -3.27 -4.60 10.16
C GLY A 254 -3.29 -6.12 9.98
N ILE A 255 -4.45 -6.75 10.20
CA ILE A 255 -4.59 -8.21 10.15
C ILE A 255 -4.47 -8.70 8.71
N GLY A 256 -5.21 -8.08 7.79
CA GLY A 256 -5.21 -8.47 6.38
C GLY A 256 -3.83 -8.28 5.75
N GLY A 257 -3.13 -7.20 6.07
CA GLY A 257 -1.78 -6.94 5.60
C GLY A 257 -0.77 -8.00 6.06
N MET A 258 -0.78 -8.39 7.35
CA MET A 258 0.07 -9.47 7.84
C MET A 258 -0.25 -10.83 7.18
N ARG A 259 -1.53 -11.13 6.95
CA ARG A 259 -1.95 -12.34 6.21
C ARG A 259 -1.48 -12.31 4.76
N ALA A 260 -1.53 -11.15 4.11
CA ALA A 260 -1.06 -10.98 2.74
C ALA A 260 0.44 -11.26 2.64
N LEU A 261 1.24 -10.69 3.55
CA LEU A 261 2.69 -10.97 3.62
C LEU A 261 2.96 -12.46 3.83
N THR A 262 2.27 -13.09 4.78
CA THR A 262 2.39 -14.52 5.06
C THR A 262 2.05 -15.39 3.85
N ALA A 263 0.96 -15.06 3.13
CA ALA A 263 0.55 -15.78 1.92
C ALA A 263 1.57 -15.67 0.77
N MET A 264 2.35 -14.58 0.73
CA MET A 264 3.46 -14.39 -0.20
C MET A 264 4.77 -15.03 0.28
N GLY A 265 4.79 -15.65 1.47
CA GLY A 265 6.01 -16.20 2.09
C GLY A 265 6.94 -15.13 2.69
N ILE A 266 6.44 -13.90 2.88
CA ILE A 266 7.21 -12.79 3.45
C ILE A 266 7.00 -12.79 4.97
N ASN A 267 8.09 -12.98 5.73
CA ASN A 267 8.09 -13.02 7.19
C ASN A 267 8.91 -11.84 7.74
N PRO A 268 8.28 -10.72 8.12
CA PRO A 268 9.02 -9.53 8.54
C PRO A 268 9.75 -9.72 9.88
N THR A 269 11.06 -9.50 9.87
CA THR A 269 11.90 -9.39 11.08
C THR A 269 11.46 -8.19 11.92
N VAL A 270 11.12 -7.06 11.26
CA VAL A 270 10.63 -5.84 11.91
C VAL A 270 9.32 -5.41 11.28
N CYS A 271 8.35 -5.02 12.11
CA CYS A 271 7.14 -4.33 11.64
C CYS A 271 7.19 -2.88 12.12
N HIS A 272 7.16 -1.93 11.19
CA HIS A 272 7.07 -0.51 11.47
C HIS A 272 5.64 -0.04 11.17
N MET A 273 4.95 0.39 12.22
CA MET A 273 3.59 0.91 12.19
C MET A 273 3.62 2.43 12.17
N ASN A 274 3.13 3.00 11.07
CA ASN A 274 3.01 4.45 10.92
C ASN A 274 1.64 4.91 11.44
N GLU A 275 1.64 5.41 12.68
CA GLU A 275 0.45 5.80 13.46
C GLU A 275 -0.44 4.61 13.88
N GLY A 276 -1.43 4.90 14.75
CA GLY A 276 -2.38 3.94 15.32
C GLY A 276 -3.16 3.08 14.30
N HIS A 277 -3.36 3.54 13.06
CA HIS A 277 -4.18 2.85 12.07
C HIS A 277 -3.73 1.41 11.74
N CYS A 278 -2.48 1.09 12.07
CA CYS A 278 -1.85 -0.19 11.77
C CYS A 278 -1.75 -1.11 12.99
N ALA A 279 -2.21 -0.69 14.17
CA ALA A 279 -1.97 -1.36 15.45
C ALA A 279 -2.44 -2.82 15.48
N PHE A 280 -3.53 -3.15 14.76
CA PHE A 280 -4.02 -4.52 14.65
C PHE A 280 -3.04 -5.50 13.97
N ALA A 281 -2.01 -5.01 13.27
CA ALA A 281 -0.93 -5.86 12.76
C ALA A 281 -0.21 -6.60 13.90
N SER A 282 -0.11 -6.00 15.10
CA SER A 282 0.53 -6.61 16.28
C SER A 282 -0.22 -7.88 16.71
N LEU A 283 -1.56 -7.91 16.59
CA LEU A 283 -2.36 -9.08 16.97
C LEU A 283 -2.16 -10.27 16.05
N GLU A 284 -2.23 -10.05 14.72
CA GLU A 284 -1.95 -11.13 13.77
C GLU A 284 -0.49 -11.59 13.88
N ARG A 285 0.45 -10.65 14.13
CA ARG A 285 1.85 -10.98 14.38
C ARG A 285 2.07 -11.83 15.63
N LEU A 286 1.34 -11.58 16.72
CA LEU A 286 1.39 -12.45 17.92
C LEU A 286 0.96 -13.88 17.57
N ALA A 287 -0.17 -14.03 16.87
CA ALA A 287 -0.67 -15.34 16.48
C ALA A 287 0.29 -16.07 15.53
N LEU A 288 0.88 -15.37 14.56
CA LEU A 288 1.91 -15.91 13.66
C LEU A 288 3.17 -16.29 14.43
N THR A 289 3.62 -15.48 15.39
CA THR A 289 4.81 -15.78 16.21
C THR A 289 4.61 -17.05 17.05
N MET A 290 3.45 -17.17 17.72
CA MET A 290 3.12 -18.37 18.50
C MET A 290 3.08 -19.63 17.64
N SER A 291 2.42 -19.55 16.48
CA SER A 291 2.26 -20.71 15.59
C SER A 291 3.55 -21.10 14.88
N SER A 292 4.31 -20.14 14.33
CA SER A 292 5.56 -20.41 13.59
C SER A 292 6.72 -20.84 14.49
N HIS A 293 6.80 -20.33 15.72
CA HIS A 293 7.89 -20.68 16.65
C HIS A 293 7.48 -21.68 17.73
N HIS A 294 6.21 -22.10 17.75
CA HIS A 294 5.65 -23.02 18.76
C HIS A 294 5.88 -22.53 20.20
N VAL A 295 5.68 -21.23 20.44
CA VAL A 295 5.83 -20.59 21.74
C VAL A 295 4.49 -20.21 22.34
N ASP A 296 4.43 -20.07 23.66
CA ASP A 296 3.23 -19.62 24.36
C ASP A 296 3.02 -18.10 24.21
N LEU A 297 1.81 -17.63 24.57
CA LEU A 297 1.45 -16.22 24.50
C LEU A 297 2.39 -15.33 25.31
N LYS A 298 2.82 -15.80 26.48
CA LYS A 298 3.73 -15.04 27.35
C LYS A 298 5.07 -14.77 26.65
N THR A 299 5.62 -15.78 25.99
CA THR A 299 6.86 -15.67 25.23
C THR A 299 6.66 -14.78 24.00
N ALA A 300 5.56 -14.94 23.26
CA ALA A 300 5.26 -14.11 22.10
C ALA A 300 5.12 -12.61 22.47
N LEU A 301 4.51 -12.30 23.62
CA LEU A 301 4.41 -10.94 24.16
C LEU A 301 5.75 -10.33 24.56
N GLU A 302 6.80 -11.13 24.78
CA GLU A 302 8.17 -10.60 24.93
C GLU A 302 8.86 -10.38 23.57
N ILE A 303 8.52 -11.16 22.54
CA ILE A 303 9.16 -11.09 21.22
C ILE A 303 8.61 -9.91 20.40
N VAL A 304 7.29 -9.84 20.26
CA VAL A 304 6.63 -8.92 19.31
C VAL A 304 6.95 -7.44 19.60
N PRO A 305 6.86 -6.94 20.85
CA PRO A 305 7.19 -5.54 21.14
C PRO A 305 8.65 -5.17 20.81
N ARG A 306 9.60 -6.11 20.94
CA ARG A 306 11.03 -5.87 20.65
C ARG A 306 11.35 -5.84 19.16
N THR A 307 10.40 -6.25 18.34
CA THR A 307 10.54 -6.32 16.89
C THR A 307 9.50 -5.42 16.19
N THR A 308 8.74 -4.63 16.94
CA THR A 308 7.77 -3.64 16.45
C THR A 308 8.31 -2.23 16.68
N VAL A 309 8.18 -1.38 15.67
CA VAL A 309 8.46 0.06 15.75
C VAL A 309 7.14 0.79 15.57
N PHE A 310 6.67 1.48 16.61
CA PHE A 310 5.48 2.31 16.54
C PHE A 310 5.89 3.79 16.43
N THR A 311 5.42 4.50 15.41
CA THR A 311 5.65 5.94 15.25
C THR A 311 4.34 6.69 15.39
N THR A 312 4.30 7.65 16.29
CA THR A 312 3.16 8.56 16.44
C THR A 312 3.51 9.96 15.95
N HIS A 313 2.56 10.60 15.25
CA HIS A 313 2.67 11.97 14.75
C HIS A 313 1.71 12.92 15.44
N THR A 314 0.73 12.39 16.16
CA THR A 314 -0.31 13.14 16.84
C THR A 314 0.00 13.27 18.34
N PRO A 315 0.53 14.42 18.80
CA PRO A 315 0.91 14.60 20.21
C PRO A 315 -0.29 14.83 21.15
N VAL A 316 -1.52 14.91 20.61
CA VAL A 316 -2.73 15.24 21.37
C VAL A 316 -3.74 14.10 21.32
N ALA A 317 -4.29 13.74 22.49
CA ALA A 317 -5.23 12.63 22.66
C ALA A 317 -6.48 12.71 21.75
N ALA A 318 -6.92 13.93 21.40
CA ALA A 318 -8.07 14.13 20.52
C ALA A 318 -7.87 13.62 19.08
N GLY A 319 -6.64 13.37 18.65
CA GLY A 319 -6.35 12.75 17.36
C GLY A 319 -6.01 11.26 17.47
N HIS A 320 -6.21 10.65 18.64
CA HIS A 320 -6.01 9.22 18.84
C HIS A 320 -7.28 8.49 18.41
N ASP A 321 -7.13 7.49 17.54
CA ASP A 321 -8.27 6.68 17.14
C ASP A 321 -8.69 5.79 18.29
N GLU A 322 -9.95 5.97 18.68
CA GLU A 322 -10.63 5.17 19.70
C GLU A 322 -11.87 4.54 19.10
N PHE A 323 -12.06 3.25 19.40
CA PHE A 323 -13.20 2.48 18.92
C PHE A 323 -13.98 1.90 20.10
N PRO A 324 -15.32 2.00 20.11
CA PRO A 324 -16.15 1.32 21.09
C PRO A 324 -15.81 -0.18 21.16
N ALA A 325 -15.66 -0.70 22.38
CA ALA A 325 -15.27 -2.09 22.61
C ALA A 325 -16.18 -3.10 21.88
N GLU A 326 -17.49 -2.83 21.87
CA GLU A 326 -18.51 -3.62 21.19
C GLU A 326 -18.30 -3.75 19.67
N LEU A 327 -17.68 -2.76 19.03
CA LEU A 327 -17.37 -2.80 17.60
C LEU A 327 -16.11 -3.62 17.32
N VAL A 328 -15.14 -3.59 18.22
CA VAL A 328 -13.84 -4.28 18.08
C VAL A 328 -13.97 -5.76 18.39
N LYS A 329 -14.69 -6.11 19.46
CA LYS A 329 -14.78 -7.48 20.00
C LYS A 329 -15.10 -8.56 18.95
N PRO A 330 -16.04 -8.39 18.01
CA PRO A 330 -16.34 -9.39 16.99
C PRO A 330 -15.13 -9.79 16.14
N TYR A 331 -14.23 -8.86 15.84
CA TYR A 331 -13.00 -9.12 15.09
C TYR A 331 -11.96 -9.90 15.90
N LEU A 332 -12.04 -9.86 17.24
CA LEU A 332 -11.08 -10.48 18.16
C LEU A 332 -11.46 -11.91 18.54
N VAL A 333 -12.74 -12.31 18.39
CA VAL A 333 -13.20 -13.68 18.70
C VAL A 333 -12.36 -14.78 18.02
N PRO A 334 -11.99 -14.68 16.73
CA PRO A 334 -11.14 -15.69 16.08
C PRO A 334 -9.74 -15.82 16.69
N PHE A 335 -9.29 -14.83 17.46
CA PHE A 335 -8.00 -14.88 18.14
C PHE A 335 -8.05 -15.60 19.48
N GLU A 336 -9.24 -15.93 20.01
CA GLU A 336 -9.35 -16.60 21.30
C GLU A 336 -8.64 -17.96 21.28
N GLU A 337 -8.93 -18.75 20.25
CA GLU A 337 -8.28 -20.04 20.02
C GLU A 337 -6.80 -19.88 19.66
N LYS A 338 -6.47 -18.92 18.79
CA LYS A 338 -5.10 -18.71 18.30
C LYS A 338 -4.13 -18.28 19.41
N LEU A 339 -4.60 -17.45 20.35
CA LEU A 339 -3.79 -16.88 21.42
C LEU A 339 -4.00 -17.60 22.76
N GLY A 340 -5.00 -18.48 22.87
CA GLY A 340 -5.33 -19.17 24.12
C GLY A 340 -5.82 -18.24 25.23
N THR A 341 -6.52 -17.16 24.86
CA THR A 341 -7.05 -16.17 25.81
C THR A 341 -8.41 -15.64 25.34
N THR A 342 -9.15 -14.92 26.17
CA THR A 342 -10.49 -14.42 25.80
C THR A 342 -10.41 -13.12 24.98
N ALA A 343 -11.39 -12.85 24.13
CA ALA A 343 -11.48 -11.61 23.35
C ALA A 343 -11.52 -10.38 24.26
N ASP A 344 -12.16 -10.48 25.44
CA ASP A 344 -12.14 -9.42 26.46
C ASP A 344 -10.74 -9.13 26.99
N LYS A 345 -9.89 -10.17 27.09
CA LYS A 345 -8.50 -9.99 27.51
C LYS A 345 -7.66 -9.36 26.41
N ILE A 346 -7.87 -9.74 25.15
CA ILE A 346 -7.21 -9.13 23.99
C ILE A 346 -7.61 -7.66 23.89
N LEU A 347 -8.91 -7.38 24.04
CA LEU A 347 -9.48 -6.03 24.00
C LEU A 347 -8.85 -5.13 25.08
N SER A 348 -8.61 -5.68 26.28
CA SER A 348 -7.93 -4.96 27.37
C SER A 348 -6.50 -4.52 27.05
N TRP A 349 -5.84 -5.10 26.03
CA TRP A 349 -4.49 -4.67 25.62
C TRP A 349 -4.47 -3.31 24.93
N GLY A 350 -5.61 -2.87 24.36
CA GLY A 350 -5.76 -1.53 23.80
C GLY A 350 -6.51 -0.57 24.73
N GLN A 351 -6.74 -0.94 25.99
CA GLN A 351 -7.40 -0.08 26.98
C GLN A 351 -6.39 0.44 28.02
N PRO A 352 -6.53 1.68 28.52
CA PRO A 352 -5.69 2.20 29.59
C PRO A 352 -5.73 1.32 30.86
N GLU A 353 -4.65 1.36 31.65
CA GLU A 353 -4.60 0.59 32.90
C GLU A 353 -5.72 1.02 33.87
N GLY A 354 -6.50 0.04 34.33
CA GLY A 354 -7.65 0.27 35.22
C GLY A 354 -8.96 0.64 34.50
N ALA A 355 -8.99 0.65 33.17
CA ALA A 355 -10.20 0.83 32.39
C ALA A 355 -11.22 -0.31 32.59
N GLY A 356 -12.51 0.03 32.49
CA GLY A 356 -13.60 -0.94 32.50
C GLY A 356 -13.70 -1.71 31.17
N PRO A 357 -14.43 -2.84 31.14
CA PRO A 357 -14.55 -3.68 29.95
C PRO A 357 -15.25 -2.98 28.77
N ASP A 358 -16.10 -1.99 29.04
CA ASP A 358 -16.86 -1.25 28.02
C ASP A 358 -16.13 0.01 27.52
N GLU A 359 -14.96 0.33 28.08
CA GLU A 359 -14.18 1.51 27.67
C GLU A 359 -13.66 1.36 26.23
N PRO A 360 -13.53 2.46 25.46
CA PRO A 360 -13.01 2.40 24.11
C PRO A 360 -11.60 1.83 24.04
N VAL A 361 -11.31 1.15 22.92
CA VAL A 361 -9.98 0.66 22.58
C VAL A 361 -9.23 1.78 21.88
N SER A 362 -8.10 2.19 22.46
CA SER A 362 -7.17 3.16 21.88
C SER A 362 -6.11 2.45 21.05
N MET A 363 -5.97 2.86 19.80
CA MET A 363 -4.95 2.30 18.91
C MET A 363 -3.51 2.63 19.33
N PHE A 364 -3.35 3.63 20.18
CA PHE A 364 -2.05 4.06 20.72
C PHE A 364 -1.61 3.24 21.92
N VAL A 365 -2.56 2.65 22.64
CA VAL A 365 -2.28 1.71 23.71
C VAL A 365 -2.03 0.31 23.14
N LEU A 366 -2.74 -0.03 22.05
CA LEU A 366 -2.60 -1.32 21.37
C LEU A 366 -1.29 -1.44 20.56
N GLY A 367 -0.88 -0.38 19.87
CA GLY A 367 0.33 -0.32 19.05
C GLY A 367 1.59 -0.27 19.89
#